data_AF-A0A661EUX1-F1
#
_entry.id   AF-A0A661EUX1-F1
#
_cell.length_a   1.000
_cell.length_b   1.000
_cell.length_c   1.000
_cell.angle_alpha   90.00
_cell.angle_beta   90.00
_cell.angle_gamma   90.00
#
_symmetry.space_group_name_H-M   'P 1'
#
loop_
_entity.id
_entity.type
_entity.pdbx_description
1 polymer ?
#
loop_
_entity_poly.entity_id
_entity_poly.type
_entity_poly.pdbx_seq_one_letter_code
_entity_poly.pdbx_strand_id
1 'polypeptide(L)'
;YGKSIKGDQPGALYQDILAGVQFLQAQVGINRITVLGASMGGAAASKASVYSAPQSIDQLILLSPASVYQPEKLKGDLLFIASKDEYLAKALRSAYNQAPKPKKIQLIAGSAHAQHIFKTPEAEALTTIILNFLDE
;
A
#
# COMPACT_ATOMS: atom_id res chain seq x y z
N TYR A 1 -24.32 -0.01 0.44
CA TYR A 1 -23.27 0.99 0.69
C TYR A 1 -23.76 1.91 1.82
N GLY A 2 -22.95 2.24 2.83
CA GLY A 2 -23.36 3.16 3.91
C GLY A 2 -23.89 2.56 5.23
N LYS A 3 -23.65 1.26 5.48
CA LYS A 3 -23.95 0.62 6.80
C LYS A 3 -22.71 0.45 7.68
N SER A 4 -21.56 0.95 7.25
CA SER A 4 -20.32 0.86 8.02
C SER A 4 -20.40 1.79 9.22
N ILE A 5 -20.16 1.25 10.40
CA ILE A 5 -20.15 2.00 11.65
C ILE A 5 -18.70 2.35 11.95
N LYS A 6 -18.42 3.62 12.26
CA LYS A 6 -17.09 4.05 12.70
C LYS A 6 -16.75 3.33 14.01
N GLY A 7 -15.59 2.68 14.06
CA GLY A 7 -15.06 2.10 15.28
C GLY A 7 -14.85 3.13 16.39
N ASP A 8 -14.75 2.66 17.62
CA ASP A 8 -14.50 3.46 18.82
C ASP A 8 -13.04 3.94 18.93
N GLN A 9 -12.11 3.28 18.22
CA GLN A 9 -10.69 3.62 18.22
C GLN A 9 -10.33 4.67 17.14
N PRO A 10 -9.87 5.87 17.52
CA PRO A 10 -9.40 6.87 16.56
C PRO A 10 -8.12 6.39 15.84
N GLY A 11 -8.01 6.66 14.54
CA GLY A 11 -6.81 6.30 13.76
C GLY A 11 -6.63 4.80 13.52
N ALA A 12 -7.72 4.03 13.61
CA ALA A 12 -7.74 2.58 13.48
C ALA A 12 -8.13 2.06 12.08
N LEU A 13 -7.98 2.88 11.02
CA LEU A 13 -8.28 2.48 9.63
C LEU A 13 -7.58 1.17 9.20
N TYR A 14 -6.44 0.85 9.81
CA TYR A 14 -5.73 -0.40 9.56
C TYR A 14 -6.50 -1.65 10.04
N GLN A 15 -7.38 -1.52 11.03
CA GLN A 15 -8.21 -2.63 11.52
C GLN A 15 -9.26 -3.04 10.48
N ASP A 16 -9.82 -2.09 9.73
CA ASP A 16 -10.73 -2.38 8.63
C ASP A 16 -10.02 -3.18 7.52
N ILE A 17 -8.76 -2.84 7.23
CA ILE A 17 -7.93 -3.58 6.28
C ILE A 17 -7.64 -5.00 6.82
N LEU A 18 -7.24 -5.13 8.08
CA LEU A 18 -6.98 -6.45 8.68
C LEU A 18 -8.23 -7.33 8.73
N ALA A 19 -9.40 -6.77 9.01
CA ALA A 19 -10.66 -7.50 8.94
C ALA A 19 -10.97 -7.98 7.52
N GLY A 20 -10.73 -7.14 6.50
CA GLY A 20 -10.84 -7.52 5.09
C GLY A 20 -9.87 -8.65 4.70
N VAL A 21 -8.62 -8.57 5.15
CA VAL A 21 -7.61 -9.62 4.96
C VAL A 21 -8.07 -10.93 5.60
N GLN A 22 -8.49 -10.90 6.87
CA GLN A 22 -8.99 -12.09 7.58
C GLN A 22 -10.21 -12.70 6.89
N PHE A 23 -11.13 -11.87 6.40
CA PHE A 23 -12.28 -12.34 5.64
C PHE A 23 -11.86 -13.06 4.35
N LEU A 24 -10.90 -12.51 3.60
CA LEU A 24 -10.37 -13.11 2.38
C LEU A 24 -9.63 -14.43 2.65
N GLN A 25 -8.83 -14.50 3.72
CA GLN A 25 -8.13 -15.73 4.13
C GLN A 25 -9.08 -16.88 4.46
N ALA A 26 -10.30 -16.57 4.91
CA ALA A 26 -11.32 -17.58 5.20
C ALA A 26 -12.06 -18.09 3.95
N GLN A 27 -11.85 -17.48 2.77
CA GLN A 27 -12.50 -17.89 1.53
C GLN A 27 -11.75 -19.05 0.85
N VAL A 28 -12.51 -19.99 0.32
CA VAL A 28 -11.94 -21.10 -0.47
C VAL A 28 -11.37 -20.56 -1.79
N GLY A 29 -10.13 -20.93 -2.10
CA GLY A 29 -9.46 -20.59 -3.37
C GLY A 29 -8.68 -19.26 -3.34
N ILE A 30 -8.68 -18.53 -2.23
CA ILE A 30 -7.80 -17.36 -2.04
C ILE A 30 -6.49 -17.81 -1.42
N ASN A 31 -5.43 -17.80 -2.22
CA ASN A 31 -4.10 -18.26 -1.82
C ASN A 31 -3.07 -17.13 -1.73
N ARG A 32 -3.44 -15.93 -2.19
CA ARG A 32 -2.59 -14.75 -2.20
C ARG A 32 -3.42 -13.50 -1.97
N ILE A 33 -2.95 -12.62 -1.10
CA ILE A 33 -3.59 -11.35 -0.75
C ILE A 33 -2.59 -10.22 -0.91
N THR A 34 -2.91 -9.31 -1.83
CA THR A 34 -2.18 -8.06 -2.04
C THR A 34 -2.99 -6.89 -1.51
N VAL A 35 -2.37 -6.04 -0.70
CA VAL A 35 -2.97 -4.80 -0.22
C VAL A 35 -2.34 -3.63 -0.96
N LEU A 36 -3.17 -2.89 -1.71
CA LEU A 36 -2.79 -1.61 -2.31
C LEU A 36 -3.42 -0.47 -1.53
N GLY A 37 -2.58 0.43 -1.00
CA GLY A 37 -3.03 1.63 -0.28
C GLY A 37 -2.47 2.90 -0.92
N ALA A 38 -3.36 3.88 -1.17
CA ALA A 38 -2.99 5.17 -1.74
C ALA A 38 -3.19 6.32 -0.75
N SER A 39 -2.26 7.29 -0.65
CA SER A 39 -2.37 8.45 0.24
C SER A 39 -2.69 8.05 1.70
N MET A 40 -3.81 8.50 2.27
CA MET A 40 -4.32 8.06 3.58
C MET A 40 -4.48 6.54 3.66
N GLY A 41 -4.98 5.90 2.60
CA GLY A 41 -5.08 4.44 2.51
C GLY A 41 -3.71 3.75 2.53
N GLY A 42 -2.67 4.41 2.00
CA GLY A 42 -1.29 3.92 2.10
C GLY A 42 -0.75 3.97 3.52
N ALA A 43 -1.08 5.02 4.28
CA ALA A 43 -0.75 5.08 5.71
C ALA A 43 -1.45 3.96 6.49
N ALA A 44 -2.74 3.74 6.26
CA ALA A 44 -3.49 2.65 6.87
C ALA A 44 -2.94 1.27 6.48
N ALA A 45 -2.62 1.05 5.20
CA ALA A 45 -2.08 -0.20 4.69
C ALA A 45 -0.69 -0.53 5.27
N SER A 46 0.19 0.46 5.40
CA SER A 46 1.50 0.26 6.04
C SER A 46 1.34 -0.19 7.51
N LYS A 47 0.44 0.45 8.25
CA LYS A 47 0.14 0.08 9.64
C LYS A 47 -0.51 -1.31 9.73
N ALA A 48 -1.37 -1.67 8.78
CA ALA A 48 -1.96 -2.99 8.68
C ALA A 48 -0.88 -4.05 8.46
N SER A 49 0.05 -3.84 7.51
CA SER A 49 1.19 -4.74 7.26
C SER A 49 2.04 -4.97 8.51
N VAL A 50 2.35 -3.91 9.27
CA VAL A 50 3.10 -4.06 10.54
C VAL A 50 2.36 -4.93 11.55
N TYR A 51 1.05 -4.76 11.70
CA TYR A 51 0.25 -5.51 12.69
C TYR A 51 -0.30 -6.85 12.19
N SER A 52 -0.19 -7.16 10.91
CA SER A 52 -0.76 -8.38 10.35
C SER A 52 -0.06 -9.64 10.88
N ALA A 53 -0.75 -10.77 10.86
CA ALA A 53 -0.10 -12.05 11.15
C ALA A 53 0.98 -12.34 10.09
N PRO A 54 2.07 -13.06 10.41
CA PRO A 54 3.03 -13.51 9.41
C PRO A 54 2.30 -14.15 8.21
N GLN A 55 2.71 -13.79 6.98
CA GLN A 55 2.17 -14.35 5.73
C GLN A 55 0.66 -14.13 5.50
N SER A 56 0.01 -13.20 6.21
CA SER A 56 -1.40 -12.85 5.95
C SER A 56 -1.59 -11.80 4.85
N ILE A 57 -0.55 -11.03 4.55
CA ILE A 57 -0.47 -10.11 3.43
C ILE A 57 0.80 -10.48 2.67
N ASP A 58 0.64 -11.02 1.47
CA ASP A 58 1.74 -11.50 0.65
C ASP A 58 2.49 -10.34 -0.01
N GLN A 59 1.74 -9.33 -0.43
CA GLN A 59 2.31 -8.14 -1.08
C GLN A 59 1.66 -6.86 -0.57
N LEU A 60 2.48 -5.80 -0.49
CA LEU A 60 2.05 -4.47 -0.11
C LEU A 60 2.48 -3.46 -1.18
N ILE A 61 1.51 -2.77 -1.76
CA ILE A 61 1.73 -1.65 -2.69
C ILE A 61 1.36 -0.34 -1.99
N LEU A 62 2.34 0.54 -1.84
CA LEU A 62 2.17 1.87 -1.25
C LEU A 62 2.27 2.94 -2.35
N LEU A 63 1.12 3.50 -2.74
CA LEU A 63 0.98 4.53 -3.77
C LEU A 63 0.89 5.92 -3.14
N SER A 64 1.99 6.67 -3.15
CA SER A 64 2.14 7.99 -2.52
C SER A 64 1.53 8.05 -1.11
N PRO A 65 1.91 7.14 -0.19
CA PRO A 65 1.31 7.07 1.14
C PRO A 65 1.55 8.36 1.91
N ALA A 66 0.53 8.83 2.65
CA ALA A 66 0.64 10.04 3.47
C ALA A 66 1.73 9.90 4.56
N SER A 67 1.96 8.67 5.02
CA SER A 67 3.04 8.27 5.91
C SER A 67 3.28 6.77 5.79
N VAL A 68 4.45 6.28 6.19
CA VAL A 68 4.72 4.84 6.32
C VAL A 68 5.02 4.52 7.79
N TYR A 69 4.18 3.71 8.41
CA TYR A 69 4.32 3.35 9.82
C TYR A 69 5.37 2.25 10.00
N GLN A 70 6.38 2.50 10.85
CA GLN A 70 7.48 1.56 11.18
C GLN A 70 7.98 0.79 9.94
N PRO A 71 8.56 1.49 8.94
CA PRO A 71 8.93 0.88 7.66
C PRO A 71 9.79 -0.39 7.81
N GLU A 72 10.65 -0.45 8.82
CA GLU A 72 11.51 -1.57 9.16
C GLU A 72 10.77 -2.85 9.58
N LYS A 73 9.46 -2.75 9.89
CA LYS A 73 8.59 -3.87 10.28
C LYS A 73 7.54 -4.23 9.24
N LEU A 74 7.59 -3.63 8.05
CA LEU A 74 6.72 -4.02 6.95
C LEU A 74 6.94 -5.49 6.58
N LYS A 75 5.87 -6.15 6.15
CA LYS A 75 5.83 -7.58 5.80
C LYS A 75 5.36 -7.79 4.38
N GLY A 76 5.74 -8.93 3.82
CA GLY A 76 5.44 -9.31 2.43
C GLY A 76 6.41 -8.65 1.44
N ASP A 77 6.13 -8.85 0.16
CA ASP A 77 6.85 -8.17 -0.91
C ASP A 77 6.38 -6.72 -1.01
N LEU A 78 7.33 -5.79 -1.09
CA LEU A 78 7.00 -4.37 -0.97
C LEU A 78 7.21 -3.62 -2.28
N LEU A 79 6.19 -2.88 -2.72
CA LEU A 79 6.29 -1.94 -3.83
C LEU A 79 5.92 -0.52 -3.37
N PHE A 80 6.87 0.40 -3.51
CA PHE A 80 6.70 1.81 -3.22
C PHE A 80 6.55 2.59 -4.53
N ILE A 81 5.49 3.36 -4.68
CA ILE A 81 5.23 4.16 -5.89
C ILE A 81 4.96 5.60 -5.49
N ALA A 82 5.53 6.57 -6.21
CA ALA A 82 5.17 7.98 -6.11
C ALA A 82 5.43 8.70 -7.43
N SER A 83 4.83 9.86 -7.61
CA SER A 83 5.32 10.81 -8.61
C SER A 83 6.67 11.36 -8.17
N LYS A 84 7.60 11.53 -9.11
CA LYS A 84 8.99 11.93 -8.83
C LYS A 84 9.08 13.30 -8.19
N ASP A 85 8.23 14.21 -8.63
CA ASP A 85 8.25 15.63 -8.27
C ASP A 85 7.14 15.99 -7.27
N GLU A 86 6.52 14.99 -6.61
CA GLU A 86 5.53 15.24 -5.56
C GLU A 86 6.20 15.49 -4.19
N TYR A 87 5.49 16.20 -3.31
CA TYR A 87 6.01 16.59 -1.99
C TYR A 87 6.34 15.41 -1.06
N LEU A 88 5.75 14.23 -1.26
CA LEU A 88 5.98 13.03 -0.47
C LEU A 88 7.10 12.13 -1.00
N ALA A 89 7.64 12.38 -2.20
CA ALA A 89 8.63 11.50 -2.82
C ALA A 89 9.87 11.27 -1.93
N LYS A 90 10.32 12.32 -1.22
CA LYS A 90 11.44 12.22 -0.27
C LYS A 90 11.11 11.33 0.94
N ALA A 91 9.91 11.47 1.50
CA ALA A 91 9.44 10.66 2.61
C ALA A 91 9.28 9.18 2.20
N LEU A 92 8.72 8.91 1.01
CA LEU A 92 8.63 7.58 0.44
C LEU A 92 10.01 6.92 0.31
N ARG A 93 11.00 7.63 -0.25
CA ARG A 93 12.38 7.12 -0.38
C ARG A 93 13.01 6.78 0.98
N SER A 94 12.78 7.62 1.99
CA SER A 94 13.28 7.37 3.36
C SER A 94 12.67 6.09 3.96
N ALA A 95 11.36 5.88 3.77
CA ALA A 95 10.68 4.67 4.21
C ALA A 95 11.18 3.43 3.44
N TYR A 96 11.30 3.54 2.11
CA TYR A 96 11.86 2.48 1.27
C TYR A 96 13.25 2.05 1.74
N ASN A 97 14.13 2.98 2.09
CA ASN A 97 15.48 2.66 2.55
C ASN A 97 15.48 1.82 3.85
N GLN A 98 14.54 2.08 4.76
CA GLN A 98 14.40 1.38 6.04
C GLN A 98 13.69 0.03 5.92
N ALA A 99 12.86 -0.16 4.90
CA ALA A 99 12.04 -1.35 4.75
C ALA A 99 12.85 -2.64 4.51
N PRO A 100 12.36 -3.82 4.93
CA PRO A 100 13.02 -5.10 4.66
C PRO A 100 12.96 -5.47 3.17
N LYS A 101 13.79 -6.43 2.76
CA LYS A 101 13.71 -7.06 1.44
C LYS A 101 12.72 -8.24 1.47
N PRO A 102 12.10 -8.60 0.33
CA PRO A 102 12.22 -7.97 -0.99
C PRO A 102 11.41 -6.68 -1.11
N LYS A 103 11.99 -5.68 -1.78
CA LYS A 103 11.38 -4.35 -1.95
C LYS A 103 11.75 -3.72 -3.29
N LYS A 104 10.82 -2.94 -3.85
CA LYS A 104 11.00 -2.15 -5.08
C LYS A 104 10.47 -0.74 -4.89
N ILE A 105 11.02 0.21 -5.64
CA ILE A 105 10.54 1.58 -5.70
C ILE A 105 10.40 2.02 -7.16
N GLN A 106 9.28 2.66 -7.47
CA GLN A 106 8.99 3.23 -8.79
C GLN A 106 8.63 4.70 -8.63
N LEU A 107 9.34 5.56 -9.35
CA LEU A 107 9.10 7.00 -9.35
C LEU A 107 8.69 7.44 -10.73
N ILE A 108 7.41 7.77 -10.85
CA ILE A 108 6.73 8.07 -12.09
C ILE A 108 6.95 9.56 -12.41
N ALA A 109 7.04 9.93 -13.69
CA ALA A 109 7.17 11.33 -14.07
C ALA A 109 6.01 12.20 -13.53
N GLY A 110 6.27 13.48 -13.35
CA GLY A 110 5.27 14.45 -12.87
C GLY A 110 5.17 14.55 -11.35
N SER A 111 4.11 15.21 -10.89
CA SER A 111 3.87 15.61 -9.50
C SER A 111 2.49 15.21 -8.96
N ALA A 112 1.71 14.44 -9.73
CA ALA A 112 0.36 14.04 -9.35
C ALA A 112 0.40 13.12 -8.12
N HIS A 113 -0.47 13.40 -7.15
CA HIS A 113 -0.46 12.67 -5.89
C HIS A 113 -1.33 11.40 -5.98
N ALA A 114 -0.78 10.25 -5.59
CA ALA A 114 -1.52 9.02 -5.34
C ALA A 114 -2.44 8.61 -6.52
N GLN A 115 -3.74 8.41 -6.26
CA GLN A 115 -4.72 8.04 -7.29
C GLN A 115 -4.88 9.10 -8.41
N HIS A 116 -4.40 10.32 -8.21
CA HIS A 116 -4.47 11.35 -9.26
C HIS A 116 -3.54 11.06 -10.44
N ILE A 117 -2.54 10.19 -10.29
CA ILE A 117 -1.68 9.72 -11.39
C ILE A 117 -2.49 9.00 -12.47
N PHE A 118 -3.60 8.33 -12.12
CA PHE A 118 -4.50 7.71 -13.11
C PHE A 118 -5.21 8.74 -14.02
N LYS A 119 -5.11 10.04 -13.72
CA LYS A 119 -5.69 11.13 -14.53
C LYS A 119 -4.65 11.87 -15.36
N THR A 120 -3.41 11.38 -15.39
CA THR A 120 -2.30 11.98 -16.15
C THR A 120 -1.88 11.05 -17.29
N PRO A 121 -1.00 11.48 -18.20
CA PRO A 121 -0.45 10.62 -19.25
C PRO A 121 0.26 9.36 -18.73
N GLU A 122 0.69 9.36 -17.46
CA GLU A 122 1.38 8.24 -16.82
C GLU A 122 0.44 7.14 -16.28
N ALA A 123 -0.88 7.25 -16.48
CA ALA A 123 -1.87 6.28 -16.00
C ALA A 123 -1.60 4.84 -16.48
N GLU A 124 -1.21 4.67 -17.74
CA GLU A 124 -0.88 3.37 -18.31
C GLU A 124 0.38 2.80 -17.66
N ALA A 125 1.43 3.62 -17.53
CA ALA A 125 2.67 3.22 -16.87
C ALA A 125 2.44 2.79 -15.41
N LEU A 126 1.63 3.53 -14.65
CA LEU A 126 1.25 3.16 -13.29
C LEU A 126 0.52 1.81 -13.26
N THR A 127 -0.41 1.60 -14.19
CA THR A 127 -1.19 0.35 -14.29
C THR A 127 -0.27 -0.84 -14.58
N THR A 128 0.64 -0.71 -15.56
CA THR A 128 1.62 -1.75 -15.88
C THR A 128 2.52 -2.07 -14.69
N ILE A 129 2.99 -1.05 -13.95
CA ILE A 129 3.81 -1.25 -12.75
C ILE A 129 3.06 -2.08 -11.70
N ILE A 130 1.79 -1.78 -11.46
CA ILE A 130 0.96 -2.49 -10.47
C ILE A 130 0.73 -3.94 -10.93
N LEU A 131 0.30 -4.14 -12.18
CA LEU A 131 -0.01 -5.48 -12.71
C LEU A 131 1.23 -6.38 -12.72
N ASN A 132 2.37 -5.87 -13.22
CA ASN A 132 3.61 -6.64 -13.22
C ASN A 132 4.01 -7.10 -11.82
N PHE A 133 3.79 -6.28 -10.80
CA PHE A 133 4.10 -6.65 -9.43
C PHE A 133 3.13 -7.69 -8.86
N LEU A 134 1.85 -7.67 -9.24
CA LEU A 134 0.88 -8.68 -8.82
C LEU A 134 1.21 -10.09 -9.36
N ASP A 135 1.86 -10.15 -10.52
CA ASP A 135 2.20 -11.40 -11.22
C ASP A 135 3.54 -12.01 -10.79
N GLU A 136 4.37 -11.30 -10.01
CA GLU A 136 5.64 -11.80 -9.47
C GLU A 136 5.46 -12.87 -8.40
#